data_AF-A0A9P4UZQ4-F1
#
_entry.id   AF-A0A9P4UZQ4-F1
#
_cell.length_a   1.000
_cell.length_b   1.000
_cell.length_c   1.000
_cell.angle_alpha   90.00
_cell.angle_beta   90.00
_cell.angle_gamma   90.00
#
_symmetry.space_group_name_H-M   'P 1'
#
loop_
_entity.id
_entity.type
_entity.pdbx_description
1 polymer ?
#
loop_
_entity_poly.entity_id
_entity_poly.type
_entity_poly.pdbx_seq_one_letter_code
_entity_poly.pdbx_strand_id
1 'polypeptide(L)'
;MPPPEKKKGRDRRTTLALALSCLACGIPVGAVTIDVENFIFMPDLLIKEPGTIDRGTHLALIGAAALSMVASVVVMLTTIGIRHWSPNNAMLGVVGFGVAAANQAAQIIILAFVYIAVATHPPATNPNQITLTDNVYDAKGKTYTLETWSCSMQKLFLAREPWSVDACSYNHYSRYTTILLVVTAFLLVGLGYWPVRKSLFGGRKNIKG
;
A
#
# COMPACT_ATOMS: atom_id res chain seq x y z
N MET A 1 -19.59 -42.06 -29.02
CA MET A 1 -19.19 -40.68 -28.68
C MET A 1 -17.69 -40.56 -28.81
N PRO A 2 -17.16 -39.70 -29.70
CA PRO A 2 -15.72 -39.46 -29.74
C PRO A 2 -15.25 -38.89 -28.39
N PRO A 3 -14.05 -39.26 -27.91
CA PRO A 3 -13.49 -38.69 -26.69
C PRO A 3 -13.32 -37.17 -26.87
N PRO A 4 -13.60 -36.36 -25.83
CA PRO A 4 -13.45 -34.91 -25.93
C PRO A 4 -12.02 -34.56 -26.32
N GLU A 5 -11.87 -33.67 -27.31
CA GLU A 5 -10.56 -33.15 -27.72
C GLU A 5 -9.81 -32.63 -26.49
N LYS A 6 -8.59 -33.15 -26.26
CA LYS A 6 -7.68 -32.59 -25.28
C LYS A 6 -7.47 -31.11 -25.61
N LYS A 7 -7.90 -30.21 -24.71
CA LYS A 7 -7.73 -28.74 -24.86
C LYS A 7 -6.31 -28.41 -25.33
N LYS A 8 -6.18 -28.02 -26.61
CA LYS A 8 -4.93 -27.52 -27.20
C LYS A 8 -4.67 -26.11 -26.62
N GLY A 9 -3.84 -26.05 -25.57
CA GLY A 9 -3.39 -24.80 -24.95
C GLY A 9 -4.22 -24.33 -23.75
N ARG A 10 -3.63 -23.43 -22.95
CA ARG A 10 -4.31 -22.79 -21.81
C ARG A 10 -5.34 -21.78 -22.31
N ASP A 11 -6.51 -21.76 -21.66
CA ASP A 11 -7.62 -20.87 -22.01
C ASP A 11 -7.21 -19.39 -21.96
N ARG A 12 -7.42 -18.69 -23.09
CA ARG A 12 -7.13 -17.26 -23.26
C ARG A 12 -8.02 -16.40 -22.36
N ARG A 13 -9.28 -16.77 -22.17
CA ARG A 13 -10.23 -16.03 -21.30
C ARG A 13 -9.79 -16.08 -19.85
N THR A 14 -9.36 -17.25 -19.36
CA THR A 14 -8.81 -17.39 -18.01
C THR A 14 -7.53 -16.58 -17.83
N THR A 15 -6.70 -16.47 -18.86
CA THR A 15 -5.45 -15.68 -18.78
C THR A 15 -5.76 -14.18 -18.73
N LEU A 16 -6.70 -13.72 -19.54
CA LEU A 16 -7.18 -12.34 -19.52
C LEU A 16 -7.80 -12.00 -18.16
N ALA A 17 -8.65 -12.88 -17.63
CA ALA A 17 -9.26 -12.70 -16.31
C ALA A 17 -8.18 -12.59 -15.21
N LEU A 18 -7.18 -13.49 -15.20
CA LEU A 18 -6.08 -13.41 -14.24
C LEU A 18 -5.27 -12.12 -14.39
N ALA A 19 -4.98 -11.70 -15.62
CA ALA A 19 -4.23 -10.47 -15.86
C ALA A 19 -4.98 -9.24 -15.34
N LEU A 20 -6.28 -9.14 -15.65
CA LEU A 20 -7.14 -8.07 -15.14
C LEU A 20 -7.27 -8.11 -13.62
N SER A 21 -7.39 -9.30 -13.02
CA SER A 21 -7.41 -9.44 -11.55
C SER A 21 -6.11 -8.96 -10.92
N CYS A 22 -4.94 -9.28 -11.49
CA CYS A 22 -3.66 -8.77 -10.99
C CYS A 22 -3.64 -7.23 -11.02
N LEU A 23 -4.01 -6.63 -12.15
CA LEU A 23 -4.08 -5.17 -12.32
C LEU A 23 -5.05 -4.51 -11.33
N ALA A 24 -6.25 -5.09 -11.18
CA ALA A 24 -7.29 -4.59 -10.29
C ALA A 24 -6.89 -4.66 -8.80
N CYS A 25 -6.01 -5.59 -8.41
CA CYS A 25 -5.54 -5.67 -7.03
C CYS A 25 -4.57 -4.53 -6.67
N GLY A 26 -3.67 -4.13 -7.57
CA GLY A 26 -2.65 -3.13 -7.23
C GLY A 26 -3.01 -1.70 -7.66
N ILE A 27 -3.44 -1.53 -8.91
CA ILE A 27 -3.51 -0.21 -9.54
C ILE A 27 -4.61 0.67 -8.96
N PRO A 28 -5.89 0.24 -8.89
CA PRO A 28 -6.95 1.09 -8.36
C PRO A 28 -6.71 1.51 -6.91
N VAL A 29 -6.30 0.58 -6.04
CA VAL A 29 -6.06 0.90 -4.62
C VAL A 29 -4.87 1.82 -4.45
N GLY A 30 -3.75 1.55 -5.16
CA GLY A 30 -2.61 2.46 -5.14
C GLY A 30 -2.95 3.85 -5.69
N ALA A 31 -3.78 3.93 -6.73
CA ALA A 31 -4.16 5.21 -7.33
C ALA A 31 -5.00 6.03 -6.37
N VAL A 32 -5.98 5.39 -5.70
CA VAL A 32 -6.77 6.03 -4.64
C VAL A 32 -5.89 6.47 -3.48
N THR A 33 -4.92 5.67 -3.03
CA THR A 33 -3.98 6.10 -1.98
C THR A 33 -3.19 7.34 -2.41
N ILE A 34 -2.64 7.37 -3.63
CA ILE A 34 -1.91 8.56 -4.13
C ILE A 34 -2.83 9.78 -4.24
N ASP A 35 -4.05 9.58 -4.74
CA ASP A 35 -5.04 10.64 -4.90
C ASP A 35 -5.40 11.27 -3.55
N VAL A 36 -5.71 10.43 -2.55
CA VAL A 36 -5.99 10.89 -1.18
C VAL A 36 -4.78 11.62 -0.59
N GLU A 37 -3.56 11.10 -0.77
CA GLU A 37 -2.34 11.76 -0.28
C GLU A 37 -2.08 13.11 -0.97
N ASN A 38 -2.43 13.26 -2.24
CA ASN A 38 -2.34 14.55 -2.95
C ASN A 38 -3.40 15.56 -2.51
N PHE A 39 -4.55 15.10 -2.02
CA PHE A 39 -5.60 15.97 -1.48
C PHE A 39 -5.32 16.47 -0.06
N ILE A 40 -4.32 15.93 0.64
CA ILE A 40 -3.92 16.42 1.96
C ILE A 40 -3.25 17.79 1.78
N PHE A 41 -4.04 18.84 1.95
CA PHE A 41 -3.57 20.21 1.98
C PHE A 41 -3.21 20.63 3.40
N MET A 42 -1.97 21.09 3.59
CA MET A 42 -1.53 21.78 4.80
C MET A 42 -0.79 23.05 4.37
N PRO A 43 -1.25 24.25 4.77
CA PRO A 43 -0.56 25.48 4.43
C PRO A 43 0.80 25.55 5.13
N ASP A 44 1.69 26.41 4.64
CA ASP A 44 2.96 26.68 5.31
C ASP A 44 2.69 27.37 6.66
N LEU A 45 2.82 26.61 7.73
CA LEU A 45 2.65 27.10 9.11
C LEU A 45 4.00 27.56 9.66
N LEU A 46 3.99 28.68 10.37
CA LEU A 46 5.14 29.11 11.15
C LEU A 46 5.21 28.25 12.42
N ILE A 47 6.13 27.30 12.45
CA ILE A 47 6.36 26.40 13.58
C ILE A 47 7.73 26.72 14.17
N LYS A 48 7.78 26.91 15.48
CA LYS A 48 8.98 27.35 16.20
C LYS A 48 10.14 26.37 16.08
N GLU A 49 9.85 25.07 16.17
CA GLU A 49 10.87 24.01 16.13
C GLU A 49 10.82 23.28 14.77
N PRO A 50 11.93 23.24 14.02
CA PRO A 50 11.99 22.43 12.82
C PRO A 50 11.88 20.94 13.19
N GLY A 51 11.05 20.18 12.47
CA GLY A 51 10.83 18.75 12.74
C GLY A 51 9.69 18.44 13.73
N THR A 52 8.91 19.44 14.14
CA THR A 52 7.64 19.22 14.86
C THR A 52 6.67 18.35 14.06
N ILE A 53 6.69 18.42 12.73
CA ILE A 53 5.82 17.61 11.86
C ILE A 53 6.66 16.56 11.14
N ASP A 54 6.44 15.29 11.50
CA ASP A 54 6.98 14.14 10.80
C ASP A 54 6.17 13.83 9.53
N ARG A 55 6.87 13.83 8.39
CA ARG A 55 6.31 13.50 7.06
C ARG A 55 6.62 12.06 6.63
N GLY A 56 7.26 11.26 7.50
CA GLY A 56 7.64 9.88 7.21
C GLY A 56 6.44 8.99 6.87
N THR A 57 5.31 9.17 7.55
CA THR A 57 4.08 8.40 7.27
C THR A 57 3.52 8.68 5.88
N HIS A 58 3.48 9.95 5.47
CA HIS A 58 3.03 10.37 4.13
C HIS A 58 3.91 9.78 3.01
N LEU A 59 5.23 9.87 3.16
CA LEU A 59 6.16 9.29 2.18
C LEU A 59 6.06 7.76 2.12
N ALA A 60 5.86 7.10 3.26
CA ALA A 60 5.67 5.66 3.32
C ALA A 60 4.39 5.23 2.59
N LEU A 61 3.31 6.00 2.68
CA LEU A 61 2.03 5.73 2.00
C LEU A 61 2.14 5.85 0.49
N ILE A 62 2.80 6.90 -0.01
CA ILE A 62 3.10 7.06 -1.44
C ILE A 62 3.97 5.92 -1.95
N GLY A 63 5.02 5.56 -1.19
CA GLY A 63 5.89 4.43 -1.51
C GLY A 63 5.14 3.09 -1.56
N ALA A 64 4.24 2.85 -0.60
CA ALA A 64 3.39 1.66 -0.54
C ALA A 64 2.49 1.53 -1.78
N ALA A 65 1.88 2.64 -2.19
CA ALA A 65 1.03 2.70 -3.37
C ALA A 65 1.81 2.39 -4.64
N ALA A 66 2.96 3.03 -4.84
CA ALA A 66 3.83 2.80 -6.00
C ALA A 66 4.31 1.34 -6.06
N LEU A 67 4.73 0.78 -4.93
CA LEU A 67 5.17 -0.61 -4.84
C LEU A 67 4.05 -1.59 -5.22
N SER A 68 2.82 -1.34 -4.76
CA SER A 68 1.65 -2.16 -5.07
C SER A 68 1.33 -2.17 -6.56
N MET A 69 1.39 -1.00 -7.22
CA MET A 69 1.20 -0.89 -8.67
C MET A 69 2.26 -1.67 -9.45
N VAL A 70 3.54 -1.49 -9.11
CA VAL A 70 4.64 -2.18 -9.77
C VAL A 70 4.54 -3.69 -9.59
N ALA A 71 4.28 -4.15 -8.36
CA ALA A 71 4.11 -5.57 -8.07
C ALA A 71 2.97 -6.18 -8.89
N SER A 72 1.86 -5.47 -9.02
CA SER A 72 0.70 -5.90 -9.81
C SER A 72 1.04 -6.12 -11.30
N VAL A 73 1.78 -5.19 -11.91
CA VAL A 73 2.24 -5.31 -13.30
C VAL A 73 3.21 -6.49 -13.46
N VAL A 74 4.17 -6.64 -12.55
CA VAL A 74 5.15 -7.74 -12.61
C VAL A 74 4.47 -9.11 -12.48
N VAL A 75 3.53 -9.25 -11.54
CA VAL A 75 2.78 -10.50 -11.33
C VAL A 75 1.89 -10.80 -12.54
N MET A 76 1.29 -9.79 -13.16
CA MET A 76 0.56 -9.95 -14.42
C MET A 76 1.47 -10.50 -15.53
N LEU A 77 2.59 -9.83 -15.79
CA LEU A 77 3.51 -10.20 -16.88
C LEU A 77 4.11 -11.60 -16.68
N THR A 78 4.53 -11.93 -15.47
CA THR A 78 5.05 -13.26 -15.13
C THR A 78 3.96 -14.33 -15.28
N THR A 79 2.72 -14.05 -14.87
CA THR A 79 1.58 -14.95 -15.07
C THR A 79 1.30 -15.20 -16.55
N ILE A 80 1.34 -14.16 -17.40
CA ILE A 80 1.18 -14.30 -18.86
C ILE A 80 2.33 -15.12 -19.44
N GLY A 81 3.58 -14.81 -19.08
CA GLY A 81 4.77 -15.50 -19.58
C GLY A 81 4.79 -16.99 -19.21
N ILE A 82 4.44 -17.35 -17.98
CA ILE A 82 4.30 -18.76 -17.55
C ILE A 82 3.13 -19.43 -18.26
N ARG A 83 2.09 -18.71 -18.68
CA ARG A 83 0.94 -19.31 -19.36
C ARG A 83 1.13 -19.54 -20.84
N HIS A 84 1.87 -18.66 -21.53
CA HIS A 84 1.93 -18.66 -23.00
C HIS A 84 3.32 -18.84 -23.59
N TRP A 85 4.40 -18.52 -22.86
CA TRP A 85 5.76 -18.54 -23.42
C TRP A 85 6.63 -19.62 -22.80
N SER A 86 6.60 -19.80 -21.48
CA SER A 86 7.49 -20.75 -20.80
C SER A 86 6.83 -21.42 -19.58
N PRO A 87 5.94 -22.41 -19.80
CA PRO A 87 5.10 -23.00 -18.76
C PRO A 87 5.82 -23.81 -17.67
N ASN A 88 7.12 -24.09 -17.86
CA ASN A 88 7.95 -24.79 -16.88
C ASN A 88 9.12 -23.92 -16.38
N ASN A 89 9.13 -22.62 -16.69
CA ASN A 89 10.20 -21.74 -16.23
C ASN A 89 10.02 -21.40 -14.75
N ALA A 90 10.71 -22.17 -13.91
CA ALA A 90 10.73 -21.98 -12.46
C ALA A 90 11.23 -20.59 -12.06
N MET A 91 12.23 -20.04 -12.78
CA MET A 91 12.80 -18.72 -12.48
C MET A 91 11.77 -17.61 -12.67
N LEU A 92 11.02 -17.61 -13.78
CA LEU A 92 9.95 -16.64 -14.01
C LEU A 92 8.86 -16.74 -12.94
N GLY A 93 8.59 -17.97 -12.47
CA GLY A 93 7.70 -18.23 -11.35
C GLY A 93 8.18 -17.66 -10.01
N VAL A 94 9.46 -17.87 -9.68
CA VAL A 94 10.08 -17.34 -8.46
C VAL A 94 10.08 -15.81 -8.48
N VAL A 95 10.35 -15.18 -9.62
CA VAL A 95 10.30 -13.71 -9.74
C VAL A 95 8.87 -13.19 -9.50
N GLY A 96 7.87 -13.74 -10.19
CA GLY A 96 6.48 -13.29 -10.02
C GLY A 96 5.95 -13.49 -8.60
N PHE A 97 6.10 -14.70 -8.06
CA PHE A 97 5.66 -15.00 -6.70
C PHE A 97 6.47 -14.26 -5.63
N GLY A 98 7.79 -14.16 -5.82
CA GLY A 98 8.70 -13.46 -4.91
C GLY A 98 8.40 -11.98 -4.83
N VAL A 99 8.13 -11.31 -5.95
CA VAL A 99 7.70 -9.90 -5.97
C VAL A 99 6.35 -9.71 -5.27
N ALA A 100 5.39 -10.61 -5.47
CA ALA A 100 4.12 -10.57 -4.76
C ALA A 100 4.32 -10.70 -3.24
N ALA A 101 5.14 -11.67 -2.80
CA ALA A 101 5.43 -11.92 -1.39
C ALA A 101 6.21 -10.77 -0.75
N ALA A 102 7.19 -10.20 -1.46
CA ALA A 102 7.95 -9.04 -1.02
C ALA A 102 7.03 -7.81 -0.87
N ASN A 103 6.13 -7.58 -1.83
CA ASN A 103 5.11 -6.53 -1.71
C ASN A 103 4.23 -6.76 -0.48
N GLN A 104 3.70 -7.97 -0.27
CA GLN A 104 2.89 -8.27 0.92
C GLN A 104 3.64 -7.97 2.23
N ALA A 105 4.91 -8.41 2.35
CA ALA A 105 5.72 -8.13 3.51
C ALA A 105 5.93 -6.62 3.72
N ALA A 106 6.24 -5.88 2.64
CA ALA A 106 6.38 -4.43 2.69
C ALA A 106 5.09 -3.73 3.12
N GLN A 107 3.92 -4.12 2.59
CA GLN A 107 2.63 -3.54 3.00
C GLN A 107 2.34 -3.77 4.49
N ILE A 108 2.67 -4.94 5.04
CA ILE A 108 2.51 -5.22 6.48
C ILE A 108 3.44 -4.34 7.32
N ILE A 109 4.69 -4.18 6.90
CA ILE A 109 5.67 -3.34 7.60
C ILE A 109 5.21 -1.87 7.58
N ILE A 110 4.74 -1.38 6.43
CA ILE A 110 4.26 0.00 6.29
C ILE A 110 2.98 0.22 7.11
N LEU A 111 2.04 -0.73 7.09
CA LEU A 111 0.86 -0.69 7.96
C LEU A 111 1.27 -0.56 9.43
N ALA A 112 2.18 -1.42 9.90
CA ALA A 112 2.66 -1.36 11.28
C ALA A 112 3.35 -0.02 11.59
N PHE A 113 4.22 0.45 10.69
CA PHE A 113 4.91 1.74 10.84
C PHE A 113 3.93 2.91 10.98
N VAL A 114 2.93 3.02 10.10
CA VAL A 114 1.94 4.11 10.14
C VAL A 114 1.15 4.10 11.44
N TYR A 115 0.67 2.94 11.89
CA TYR A 115 -0.09 2.83 13.14
C TYR A 115 0.76 3.10 14.38
N ILE A 116 2.02 2.62 14.39
CA ILE A 116 2.95 2.91 15.49
C ILE A 116 3.26 4.41 15.53
N ALA A 117 3.57 5.04 14.39
CA ALA A 117 3.90 6.47 14.32
C ALA A 117 2.76 7.35 14.85
N VAL A 118 1.50 7.03 14.51
CA VAL A 118 0.34 7.75 15.04
C VAL A 118 0.16 7.51 16.54
N ALA A 119 0.40 6.29 17.02
CA ALA A 119 0.31 5.97 18.44
C ALA A 119 1.44 6.63 19.28
N THR A 120 2.65 6.75 18.74
CA THR A 120 3.79 7.39 19.41
C THR A 120 3.67 8.92 19.43
N HIS A 121 2.97 9.50 18.45
CA HIS A 121 2.78 10.94 18.31
C HIS A 121 1.29 11.33 18.40
N PRO A 122 0.62 11.12 19.54
CA PRO A 122 -0.83 11.32 19.66
C PRO A 122 -1.24 12.78 19.45
N PRO A 123 -2.48 13.04 19.00
CA PRO A 123 -2.95 14.41 18.79
C PRO A 123 -3.04 15.15 20.12
N ALA A 124 -2.73 16.44 20.09
CA ALA A 124 -2.88 17.33 21.22
C ALA A 124 -4.37 17.52 21.56
N THR A 125 -4.68 17.46 22.85
CA THR A 125 -6.04 17.62 23.37
C THR A 125 -6.20 18.86 24.22
N ASN A 126 -5.10 19.56 24.52
CA ASN A 126 -5.09 20.72 25.40
C ASN A 126 -4.26 21.85 24.79
N PRO A 127 -4.73 23.11 24.82
CA PRO A 127 -3.96 24.30 24.41
C PRO A 127 -2.59 24.44 25.09
N ASN A 128 -2.38 23.81 26.25
CA ASN A 128 -1.08 23.79 26.91
C ASN A 128 -0.01 22.96 26.17
N GLN A 129 -0.41 22.09 25.24
CA GLN A 129 0.50 21.22 24.48
C GLN A 129 0.92 21.86 23.15
N ILE A 130 0.07 22.71 22.58
CA ILE A 130 0.39 23.51 21.40
C ILE A 130 -0.08 24.92 21.70
N THR A 131 0.88 25.82 21.88
CA THR A 131 0.61 27.23 22.14
C THR A 131 0.88 28.05 20.89
N LEU A 132 0.12 29.14 20.73
CA LEU A 132 0.27 30.05 19.61
C LEU A 132 0.65 31.43 20.17
N THR A 133 1.86 31.88 19.86
CA THR A 133 2.40 33.18 20.32
C THR A 133 2.97 33.90 19.10
N ASP A 134 2.60 35.16 18.89
CA ASP A 134 3.05 35.98 17.75
C ASP A 134 2.89 35.30 16.38
N ASN A 135 1.76 34.59 16.18
CA ASN A 135 1.46 33.79 14.98
C ASN A 135 2.41 32.61 14.72
N VAL A 136 3.21 32.22 15.70
CA VAL A 136 4.09 31.04 15.64
C VAL A 136 3.55 29.94 16.55
N TYR A 137 3.39 28.74 15.99
CA TYR A 137 3.02 27.54 16.74
C TYR A 137 4.22 26.97 17.49
N ASP A 138 4.07 26.79 18.80
CA ASP A 138 5.04 26.15 19.68
C ASP A 138 4.48 24.83 20.21
N ALA A 139 5.11 23.73 19.80
CA ALA A 139 4.77 22.36 20.17
C ALA A 139 5.48 21.86 21.44
N LYS A 140 6.28 22.72 22.10
CA LYS A 140 6.98 22.43 23.36
C LYS A 140 7.83 21.15 23.30
N GLY A 141 8.61 20.96 22.24
CA GLY A 141 9.47 19.78 22.07
C GLY A 141 8.74 18.51 21.64
N LYS A 142 7.43 18.56 21.32
CA LYS A 142 6.68 17.41 20.82
C LYS A 142 6.70 17.32 19.30
N THR A 143 6.86 16.10 18.81
CA THR A 143 6.68 15.76 17.40
C THR A 143 5.28 15.18 17.17
N TYR A 144 4.68 15.55 16.05
CA TYR A 144 3.39 15.10 15.55
C TYR A 144 3.56 14.54 14.14
N THR A 145 2.75 13.55 13.78
CA THR A 145 2.59 13.16 12.37
C THR A 145 1.71 14.19 11.65
N LEU A 146 1.68 14.19 10.32
CA LEU A 146 0.73 15.00 9.55
C LEU A 146 -0.74 14.78 9.97
N GLU A 147 -1.13 13.53 10.22
CA GLU A 147 -2.46 13.18 10.75
C GLU A 147 -2.68 13.83 12.12
N THR A 148 -1.78 13.56 13.06
CA THR A 148 -2.02 13.97 14.45
C THR A 148 -1.90 15.48 14.62
N TRP A 149 -1.08 16.15 13.81
CA TRP A 149 -1.01 17.60 13.73
C TRP A 149 -2.32 18.20 13.20
N SER A 150 -2.80 17.76 12.05
CA SER A 150 -4.05 18.27 11.46
C SER A 150 -5.24 18.05 12.41
N CYS A 151 -5.34 16.88 13.03
CA CYS A 151 -6.39 16.62 14.02
C CYS A 151 -6.23 17.46 15.31
N SER A 152 -5.00 17.87 15.67
CA SER A 152 -4.76 18.80 16.78
C SER A 152 -5.22 20.21 16.45
N MET A 153 -4.89 20.69 15.24
CA MET A 153 -5.34 22.00 14.75
C MET A 153 -6.87 22.07 14.67
N GLN A 154 -7.51 20.99 14.20
CA GLN A 154 -8.97 20.88 14.16
C GLN A 154 -9.59 21.00 15.55
N LYS A 155 -8.99 20.39 16.58
CA LYS A 155 -9.54 20.42 17.94
C LYS A 155 -9.27 21.73 18.67
N LEU A 156 -8.10 22.32 18.49
CA LEU A 156 -7.61 23.43 19.32
C LEU A 156 -7.72 24.79 18.64
N PHE A 157 -7.66 24.84 17.32
CA PHE A 157 -7.52 26.08 16.54
C PHE A 157 -8.49 26.17 15.36
N LEU A 158 -9.63 25.47 15.40
CA LEU A 158 -10.58 25.35 14.28
C LEU A 158 -10.98 26.68 13.63
N ALA A 159 -11.27 27.70 14.45
CA ALA A 159 -11.70 29.01 13.97
C ALA A 159 -10.62 29.72 13.14
N ARG A 160 -9.35 29.39 13.39
CA ARG A 160 -8.18 29.97 12.70
C ARG A 160 -7.71 29.09 11.55
N GLU A 161 -7.76 27.78 11.72
CA GLU A 161 -7.19 26.79 10.79
C GLU A 161 -8.30 25.87 10.23
N PRO A 162 -9.24 26.37 9.41
CA PRO A 162 -10.37 25.57 8.92
C PRO A 162 -9.95 24.42 8.00
N TRP A 163 -8.81 24.53 7.31
CA TRP A 163 -8.24 23.44 6.49
C TRP A 163 -7.98 22.16 7.27
N SER A 164 -7.80 22.27 8.60
CA SER A 164 -7.46 21.15 9.46
C SER A 164 -8.56 20.09 9.56
N VAL A 165 -9.82 20.45 9.29
CA VAL A 165 -10.96 19.51 9.26
C VAL A 165 -10.76 18.50 8.14
N ASP A 166 -10.58 19.00 6.92
CA ASP A 166 -10.43 18.17 5.73
C ASP A 166 -9.11 17.40 5.80
N ALA A 167 -8.02 18.06 6.20
CA ALA A 167 -6.73 17.41 6.36
C ALA A 167 -6.76 16.26 7.37
N CYS A 168 -7.39 16.43 8.55
CA CYS A 168 -7.52 15.36 9.53
C CYS A 168 -8.34 14.20 8.95
N SER A 169 -9.44 14.48 8.24
CA SER A 169 -10.26 13.45 7.60
C SER A 169 -9.50 12.70 6.51
N TYR A 170 -8.81 13.39 5.60
CA TYR A 170 -8.05 12.76 4.51
C TYR A 170 -6.87 11.93 5.02
N ASN A 171 -6.14 12.40 6.04
CA ASN A 171 -5.10 11.61 6.68
C ASN A 171 -5.66 10.31 7.29
N HIS A 172 -6.84 10.40 7.94
CA HIS A 172 -7.51 9.23 8.51
C HIS A 172 -7.95 8.23 7.45
N TYR A 173 -8.49 8.72 6.32
CA TYR A 173 -8.81 7.89 5.15
C TYR A 173 -7.56 7.25 4.57
N SER A 174 -6.47 8.00 4.42
CA SER A 174 -5.23 7.48 3.87
C SER A 174 -4.68 6.34 4.73
N ARG A 175 -4.71 6.48 6.07
CA ARG A 175 -4.36 5.39 6.97
C ARG A 175 -5.22 4.15 6.70
N TYR A 176 -6.53 4.28 6.46
CA TYR A 176 -7.35 3.10 6.12
C TYR A 176 -7.00 2.47 4.77
N THR A 177 -6.49 3.23 3.81
CA THR A 177 -6.04 2.64 2.53
C THR A 177 -4.88 1.66 2.72
N THR A 178 -4.06 1.78 3.77
CA THR A 178 -3.02 0.78 4.08
C THR A 178 -3.58 -0.61 4.33
N ILE A 179 -4.74 -0.70 4.98
CA ILE A 179 -5.41 -1.99 5.22
C ILE A 179 -5.83 -2.59 3.88
N LEU A 180 -6.40 -1.77 2.99
CA LEU A 180 -6.78 -2.21 1.66
C LEU A 180 -5.57 -2.68 0.85
N LEU A 181 -4.44 -1.97 0.91
CA LEU A 181 -3.19 -2.35 0.26
C LEU A 181 -2.65 -3.71 0.77
N VAL A 182 -2.75 -3.97 2.08
CA VAL A 182 -2.37 -5.28 2.64
C VAL A 182 -3.29 -6.39 2.12
N VAL A 183 -4.60 -6.16 2.10
CA VAL A 183 -5.59 -7.14 1.61
C VAL A 183 -5.34 -7.45 0.14
N THR A 184 -5.14 -6.42 -0.71
CA THR A 184 -4.90 -6.66 -2.13
C THR A 184 -3.52 -7.25 -2.40
N ALA A 185 -2.51 -6.96 -1.59
CA ALA A 185 -1.23 -7.66 -1.66
C ALA A 185 -1.36 -9.15 -1.35
N PHE A 186 -2.20 -9.53 -0.38
CA PHE A 186 -2.51 -10.94 -0.10
C PHE A 186 -3.18 -11.63 -1.28
N LEU A 187 -4.16 -10.97 -1.91
CA LEU A 187 -4.81 -11.47 -3.13
C LEU A 187 -3.80 -11.63 -4.27
N LEU A 188 -2.89 -10.67 -4.43
CA LEU A 188 -1.86 -10.71 -5.46
C LEU A 188 -0.86 -11.85 -5.24
N VAL A 189 -0.53 -12.19 -3.99
CA VAL A 189 0.25 -13.40 -3.66
C VAL A 189 -0.52 -14.66 -4.04
N GLY A 190 -1.82 -14.74 -3.77
CA GLY A 190 -2.66 -15.85 -4.20
C GLY A 190 -2.67 -16.03 -5.73
N LEU A 191 -2.79 -14.92 -6.46
CA LEU A 191 -2.74 -14.91 -7.93
C LEU A 191 -1.35 -15.32 -8.45
N GLY A 192 -0.26 -14.84 -7.84
CA GLY A 192 1.11 -15.18 -8.20
C GLY A 192 1.50 -16.62 -7.84
N TYR A 193 0.94 -17.18 -6.76
CA TYR A 193 1.13 -18.56 -6.34
C TYR A 193 0.49 -19.55 -7.32
N TRP A 194 -0.70 -19.23 -7.83
CA TRP A 194 -1.47 -20.11 -8.69
C TRP A 194 -0.69 -20.68 -9.90
N PRO A 195 -0.03 -19.87 -10.76
CA PRO A 195 0.70 -20.39 -11.92
C PRO A 195 1.91 -21.24 -11.55
N VAL A 196 2.50 -21.03 -10.36
CA VAL A 196 3.78 -21.65 -9.95
C VAL A 196 3.64 -22.84 -9.01
N ARG A 197 2.46 -23.07 -8.44
CA ARG A 197 2.23 -24.10 -7.41
C ARG A 197 2.74 -25.50 -7.79
N LYS A 198 2.62 -25.88 -9.06
CA LYS A 198 3.05 -27.21 -9.53
C LYS A 198 4.55 -27.28 -9.82
N SER A 199 5.13 -26.20 -10.33
CA SER A 199 6.55 -26.16 -10.71
C SER A 199 7.48 -25.93 -9.52
N LEU A 200 7.04 -25.15 -8.52
CA LEU A 200 7.85 -24.81 -7.34
C LEU A 200 7.51 -25.67 -6.11
N PHE A 201 6.25 -26.07 -5.95
CA PHE A 201 5.78 -26.76 -4.74
C PHE A 201 5.18 -28.15 -5.02
N GLY A 202 5.12 -28.57 -6.28
CA GLY A 202 4.81 -29.95 -6.64
C GLY A 202 6.06 -30.80 -6.42
N GLY A 203 6.19 -31.39 -5.23
CA GLY A 203 7.34 -32.24 -4.89
C GLY A 203 7.66 -33.24 -6.00
N ARG A 204 8.96 -33.46 -6.27
CA ARG A 204 9.46 -34.48 -7.21
C ARG A 204 8.89 -35.86 -6.81
N LYS A 205 7.75 -36.27 -7.37
CA LYS A 205 7.42 -37.68 -7.47
C LYS A 205 8.23 -38.23 -8.64
N ASN A 206 9.15 -39.15 -8.33
CA ASN A 206 9.97 -39.98 -9.22
C ASN A 206 11.38 -39.46 -9.53
N ILE A 207 12.32 -39.79 -8.64
CA ILE A 207 13.58 -40.39 -9.05
C ILE A 207 13.64 -41.76 -8.36
N LYS A 208 13.04 -42.76 -8.99
CA LYS A 208 13.46 -44.15 -8.85
C LYS A 208 13.95 -44.55 -10.23
N GLY A 209 15.27 -44.67 -10.35
CA GLY A 209 16.02 -45.18 -11.47
C GLY A 209 17.37 -45.57 -10.90
#